data_AF-Q9S1X5-F1
#
_entry.id   AF-Q9S1X5-F1
#
_cell.length_a   1.000
_cell.length_b   1.000
_cell.length_c   1.000
_cell.angle_alpha   90.00
_cell.angle_beta   90.00
_cell.angle_gamma   90.00
#
_symmetry.space_group_name_H-M   'P 1'
#
loop_
_entity.id
_entity.type
_entity.pdbx_description
1 polymer ?
#
loop_
_entity_poly.entity_id
_entity_poly.type
_entity_poly.pdbx_seq_one_letter_code
_entity_poly.pdbx_strand_id
1 'polypeptide(L)'
;MGQSSCRPKEVTAQVTSQAPWPGTGGVYWSREELEARNRRLAHQGVAAAEDVLVKRYGLGVVGEGFELLRAVSQQFNVKLHTLADAVVRVPAPDAEVRVWFPGRRRYSPPRLPALALEPGSRGSQGAVLKAVLHRVLSITQTPMGNVQLKDGHRLHLTRHTGLNTYFTEFFAFVDNDTTSCAQAAAQHRQVTVRDVAGADVFDEASRYAILQSGSRAAHSVPLTSSRGAVMGMVSSHHERPLTAFSTAQLAALQQTGTDAGRWLSWHWNTVVLDALERLHTTAIRRLH
;
A
#
# COMPACT_ATOMS: atom_id res chain seq x y z
N MET A 1 -9.17 -19.06 32.36
CA MET A 1 -7.73 -19.41 32.31
C MET A 1 -7.05 -18.48 31.31
N GLY A 2 -6.08 -17.71 31.79
CA GLY A 2 -5.06 -16.91 31.09
C GLY A 2 -5.37 -16.29 29.72
N GLN A 3 -5.86 -15.04 29.70
CA GLN A 3 -5.63 -14.16 28.55
C GLN A 3 -4.15 -13.77 28.55
N SER A 4 -3.35 -14.38 27.70
CA SER A 4 -1.97 -13.95 27.45
C SER A 4 -1.99 -12.56 26.82
N SER A 5 -1.76 -11.55 27.66
CA SER A 5 -1.50 -10.17 27.24
C SER A 5 -0.17 -10.13 26.49
N CYS A 6 -0.23 -10.24 25.16
CA CYS A 6 0.91 -9.92 24.29
C CYS A 6 1.17 -8.41 24.38
N ARG A 7 2.12 -8.01 25.22
CA ARG A 7 2.64 -6.63 25.21
C ARG A 7 3.19 -6.32 23.81
N PRO A 8 2.88 -5.16 23.22
CA PRO A 8 3.51 -4.75 21.97
C PRO A 8 5.02 -4.61 22.20
N LYS A 9 5.80 -5.53 21.62
CA LYS A 9 7.27 -5.49 21.69
C LYS A 9 7.80 -4.75 20.47
N GLU A 10 8.61 -3.71 20.72
CA GLU A 10 9.46 -3.11 19.71
C GLU A 10 10.55 -4.10 19.33
N VAL A 11 10.82 -4.23 18.03
CA VAL A 11 11.91 -5.08 17.57
C VAL A 11 12.75 -4.30 16.56
N THR A 12 14.05 -4.42 16.74
CA THR A 12 15.05 -3.85 15.84
C THR A 12 15.16 -4.73 14.60
N ALA A 13 15.20 -4.11 13.42
CA ALA A 13 15.35 -4.79 12.15
C ALA A 13 16.60 -5.70 12.14
N GLN A 14 16.49 -6.93 11.62
CA GLN A 14 17.58 -7.88 11.40
C GLN A 14 17.39 -8.61 10.06
N VAL A 15 18.49 -9.04 9.43
CA VAL A 15 18.62 -9.40 8.00
C VAL A 15 18.01 -10.75 7.61
N THR A 16 17.46 -10.81 6.37
CA THR A 16 17.58 -11.94 5.44
C THR A 16 18.12 -11.38 4.11
N SER A 17 19.29 -11.82 3.66
CA SER A 17 20.00 -11.27 2.51
C SER A 17 19.49 -11.86 1.19
N GLN A 18 19.14 -11.03 0.21
CA GLN A 18 19.17 -11.39 -1.21
C GLN A 18 19.61 -10.21 -2.08
N ALA A 19 20.05 -10.56 -3.30
CA ALA A 19 20.93 -9.81 -4.18
C ALA A 19 20.44 -8.40 -4.60
N PRO A 20 21.35 -7.48 -4.96
CA PRO A 20 21.01 -6.13 -5.39
C PRO A 20 20.07 -6.12 -6.59
N TRP A 21 19.18 -5.12 -6.63
CA TRP A 21 18.40 -4.76 -7.82
C TRP A 21 19.33 -4.58 -9.02
N PRO A 22 19.04 -5.18 -10.19
CA PRO A 22 19.87 -5.02 -11.37
C PRO A 22 19.73 -3.59 -11.90
N GLY A 23 20.68 -2.73 -11.52
CA GLY A 23 20.94 -1.42 -12.09
C GLY A 23 22.41 -1.33 -12.50
N THR A 24 22.70 -0.72 -13.64
CA THR A 24 24.04 -0.57 -14.20
C THR A 24 24.89 0.37 -13.32
N GLY A 25 25.67 -0.20 -12.40
CA GLY A 25 26.97 0.35 -12.02
C GLY A 25 27.04 1.53 -11.04
N GLY A 26 25.99 1.90 -10.31
CA GLY A 26 26.05 2.96 -9.30
C GLY A 26 25.10 2.78 -8.11
N VAL A 27 25.53 3.23 -6.94
CA VAL A 27 24.68 3.39 -5.72
C VAL A 27 23.54 4.39 -5.96
N TYR A 28 23.75 5.32 -6.91
CA TYR A 28 22.89 6.44 -7.21
C TYR A 28 22.09 6.19 -8.48
N TRP A 29 20.77 6.35 -8.39
CA TRP A 29 19.88 6.43 -9.55
C TRP A 29 19.61 7.89 -9.88
N SER A 30 19.70 8.28 -11.15
CA SER A 30 19.27 9.60 -11.59
C SER A 30 17.73 9.73 -11.54
N ARG A 31 17.25 10.97 -11.50
CA ARG A 31 15.79 11.23 -11.50
C ARG A 31 15.12 10.68 -12.75
N GLU A 32 15.75 10.82 -13.91
CA GLU A 32 15.23 10.32 -15.19
C GLU A 32 15.10 8.80 -15.21
N GLU A 33 16.08 8.07 -14.66
CA GLU A 33 16.02 6.61 -14.53
C GLU A 33 14.89 6.17 -13.61
N LEU A 34 14.71 6.83 -12.47
CA LEU A 34 13.62 6.55 -11.54
C LEU A 34 12.25 6.83 -12.18
N GLU A 35 12.09 7.99 -12.82
CA GLU A 35 10.86 8.35 -13.52
C GLU A 35 10.54 7.35 -14.65
N ALA A 36 11.54 6.97 -15.45
CA ALA A 36 11.38 5.98 -16.52
C ALA A 36 11.01 4.59 -15.97
N ARG A 37 11.65 4.16 -14.87
CA ARG A 37 11.29 2.93 -14.15
C ARG A 37 9.85 2.99 -13.66
N ASN A 38 9.47 4.06 -12.98
CA ASN A 38 8.15 4.21 -12.38
C ASN A 38 7.05 4.24 -13.44
N ARG A 39 7.27 4.95 -14.57
CA ARG A 39 6.37 4.90 -15.73
C ARG A 39 6.23 3.49 -16.27
N ARG A 40 7.33 2.74 -16.43
CA ARG A 40 7.30 1.37 -16.93
C ARG A 40 6.50 0.44 -16.03
N LEU A 41 6.74 0.50 -14.72
CA LEU A 41 6.04 -0.33 -13.73
C LEU A 41 4.54 -0.01 -13.67
N ALA A 42 4.17 1.27 -13.72
CA ALA A 42 2.77 1.69 -13.76
C ALA A 42 2.06 1.16 -15.02
N HIS A 43 2.68 1.27 -16.19
CA HIS A 43 2.12 0.74 -17.44
C HIS A 43 2.00 -0.77 -17.44
N GLN A 44 2.98 -1.51 -16.90
CA GLN A 44 2.95 -2.97 -16.84
C GLN A 44 1.72 -3.49 -16.07
N GLY A 45 1.39 -2.89 -14.93
CA GLY A 45 0.22 -3.31 -14.14
C GLY A 45 -1.10 -3.10 -14.88
N VAL A 46 -1.25 -1.97 -15.57
CA VAL A 46 -2.45 -1.66 -16.37
C VAL A 46 -2.53 -2.55 -17.61
N ALA A 47 -1.44 -2.72 -18.35
CA ALA A 47 -1.38 -3.58 -19.53
C ALA A 47 -1.72 -5.04 -19.19
N ALA A 48 -1.21 -5.58 -18.07
CA ALA A 48 -1.55 -6.92 -17.62
C ALA A 48 -3.06 -7.07 -17.33
N ALA A 49 -3.69 -6.04 -16.76
CA ALA A 49 -5.13 -6.03 -16.54
C ALA A 49 -5.90 -5.98 -17.86
N GLU A 50 -5.47 -5.15 -18.82
CA GLU A 50 -6.08 -5.09 -20.15
C GLU A 50 -6.02 -6.43 -20.88
N ASP A 51 -4.87 -7.10 -20.89
CA ASP A 51 -4.71 -8.44 -21.48
C ASP A 51 -5.69 -9.45 -20.86
N VAL A 52 -5.87 -9.37 -19.54
CA VAL A 52 -6.83 -10.21 -18.82
C VAL A 52 -8.27 -9.88 -19.25
N LEU A 53 -8.61 -8.61 -19.44
CA LEU A 53 -9.95 -8.21 -19.89
C LEU A 53 -10.25 -8.62 -21.32
N VAL A 54 -9.29 -8.43 -22.23
CA VAL A 54 -9.38 -8.86 -23.63
C VAL A 54 -9.65 -10.35 -23.70
N LYS A 55 -8.89 -11.16 -22.94
CA LYS A 55 -9.08 -12.62 -22.90
C LYS A 55 -10.40 -13.03 -22.26
N ARG A 56 -10.81 -12.38 -21.16
CA ARG A 56 -12.03 -12.71 -20.42
C ARG A 56 -13.31 -12.39 -21.19
N TYR A 57 -13.30 -11.29 -21.93
CA TYR A 57 -14.51 -10.73 -22.54
C TYR A 57 -14.46 -10.69 -24.07
N GLY A 58 -13.39 -11.16 -24.72
CA GLY A 58 -13.26 -11.13 -26.17
C GLY A 58 -13.25 -9.72 -26.76
N LEU A 59 -12.68 -8.75 -26.04
CA LEU A 59 -12.64 -7.34 -26.49
C LEU A 59 -11.75 -7.23 -27.74
N GLY A 60 -12.35 -6.90 -28.89
CA GLY A 60 -11.66 -6.85 -30.19
C GLY A 60 -11.04 -5.50 -30.54
N VAL A 61 -11.37 -4.44 -29.80
CA VAL A 61 -10.93 -3.07 -30.08
C VAL A 61 -9.75 -2.68 -29.18
N VAL A 62 -8.67 -2.21 -29.79
CA VAL A 62 -7.48 -1.72 -29.07
C VAL A 62 -7.88 -0.58 -28.11
N GLY A 63 -7.45 -0.69 -26.85
CA GLY A 63 -7.74 0.31 -25.81
C GLY A 63 -9.12 0.19 -25.16
N GLU A 64 -9.99 -0.73 -25.60
CA GLU A 64 -11.30 -0.91 -24.97
C GLU A 64 -11.19 -1.39 -23.51
N GLY A 65 -10.24 -2.28 -23.22
CA GLY A 65 -9.95 -2.74 -21.85
C GLY A 65 -9.53 -1.59 -20.94
N PHE A 66 -8.67 -0.69 -21.43
CA PHE A 66 -8.24 0.50 -20.69
C PHE A 66 -9.41 1.41 -20.37
N GLU A 67 -10.23 1.75 -21.35
CA GLU A 67 -11.36 2.66 -21.17
C GLU A 67 -12.42 2.07 -20.23
N LEU A 68 -12.62 0.76 -20.28
CA LEU A 68 -13.46 0.06 -19.31
C LEU A 68 -12.92 0.18 -17.88
N LEU A 69 -11.62 -0.09 -17.67
CA LEU A 69 -10.96 0.10 -16.37
C LEU A 69 -11.09 1.54 -15.89
N ARG A 70 -10.80 2.51 -16.76
CA ARG A 70 -10.84 3.95 -16.47
C ARG A 70 -12.23 4.41 -16.06
N ALA A 71 -13.27 4.05 -16.81
CA ALA A 71 -14.64 4.44 -16.53
C ALA A 71 -15.12 3.91 -15.17
N VAL A 72 -14.84 2.63 -14.87
CA VAL A 72 -15.22 2.00 -13.59
C VAL A 72 -14.42 2.58 -12.42
N SER A 73 -13.11 2.80 -12.61
CA SER A 73 -12.23 3.45 -11.63
C SER A 73 -12.78 4.82 -11.22
N GLN A 74 -13.18 5.64 -12.20
CA GLN A 74 -13.77 6.96 -11.95
C GLN A 74 -15.14 6.85 -11.25
N GLN A 75 -16.02 5.96 -11.72
CA GLN A 75 -17.37 5.79 -11.16
C GLN A 75 -17.33 5.41 -9.67
N PHE A 76 -16.40 4.53 -9.27
CA PHE A 76 -16.28 4.06 -7.89
C PHE A 76 -15.29 4.85 -7.04
N ASN A 77 -14.62 5.86 -7.61
CA ASN A 77 -13.54 6.61 -6.96
C ASN A 77 -12.44 5.68 -6.41
N VAL A 78 -12.10 4.64 -7.17
CA VAL A 78 -11.00 3.70 -6.89
C VAL A 78 -9.85 4.05 -7.81
N LYS A 79 -8.60 4.03 -7.31
CA LYS A 79 -7.43 4.31 -8.16
C LYS A 79 -7.31 3.26 -9.27
N LEU A 80 -6.95 3.70 -10.48
CA LEU A 80 -6.85 2.84 -11.67
C LEU A 80 -5.95 1.62 -11.42
N HIS A 81 -4.77 1.82 -10.82
CA HIS A 81 -3.86 0.71 -10.50
C HIS A 81 -4.47 -0.29 -9.51
N THR A 82 -5.21 0.17 -8.49
CA THR A 82 -5.91 -0.71 -7.55
C THR A 82 -6.96 -1.57 -8.25
N LEU A 83 -7.68 -0.99 -9.22
CA LEU A 83 -8.67 -1.76 -10.00
C LEU A 83 -8.00 -2.71 -10.99
N ALA A 84 -6.94 -2.27 -11.68
CA ALA A 84 -6.17 -3.09 -12.60
C ALA A 84 -5.59 -4.32 -11.90
N ASP A 85 -4.96 -4.12 -10.75
CA ASP A 85 -4.46 -5.21 -9.94
C ASP A 85 -5.58 -6.14 -9.43
N ALA A 86 -6.73 -5.59 -9.03
CA ALA A 86 -7.88 -6.43 -8.64
C ALA A 86 -8.37 -7.30 -9.80
N VAL A 87 -8.35 -6.80 -11.05
CA VAL A 87 -8.66 -7.58 -12.24
C VAL A 87 -7.69 -8.75 -12.41
N VAL A 88 -6.39 -8.50 -12.23
CA VAL A 88 -5.35 -9.52 -12.35
C VAL A 88 -5.49 -10.59 -11.26
N ARG A 89 -5.73 -10.18 -10.00
CA ARG A 89 -5.73 -11.08 -8.83
C ARG A 89 -7.02 -11.87 -8.65
N VAL A 90 -8.17 -11.31 -9.03
CA VAL A 90 -9.47 -11.94 -8.76
C VAL A 90 -9.85 -12.83 -9.94
N PRO A 91 -10.11 -14.15 -9.69
CA PRO A 91 -10.60 -15.06 -10.72
C PRO A 91 -11.87 -14.53 -11.38
N ALA A 92 -11.98 -14.69 -12.70
CA ALA A 92 -13.19 -14.32 -13.43
C ALA A 92 -14.41 -15.11 -12.94
N PRO A 93 -15.63 -14.57 -13.05
CA PRO A 93 -16.81 -15.42 -12.94
C PRO A 93 -16.91 -16.31 -14.18
N ASP A 94 -17.73 -17.37 -14.10
CA ASP A 94 -18.11 -18.12 -15.30
C ASP A 94 -18.77 -17.18 -16.31
N ALA A 95 -18.45 -17.34 -17.60
CA ALA A 95 -18.70 -16.36 -18.66
C ALA A 95 -20.18 -15.93 -18.81
N GLU A 96 -21.11 -16.75 -18.34
CA GLU A 96 -22.55 -16.54 -18.48
C GLU A 96 -23.22 -15.97 -17.21
N VAL A 97 -22.48 -15.87 -16.11
CA VAL A 97 -23.05 -15.50 -14.80
C VAL A 97 -23.04 -13.98 -14.63
N ARG A 98 -24.22 -13.36 -14.59
CA ARG A 98 -24.38 -11.91 -14.39
C ARG A 98 -23.84 -11.38 -13.06
N VAL A 99 -23.71 -12.24 -12.05
CA VAL A 99 -23.31 -11.87 -10.69
C VAL A 99 -21.98 -12.53 -10.35
N TRP A 100 -20.91 -11.73 -10.25
CA TRP A 100 -19.56 -12.25 -10.01
C TRP A 100 -19.38 -12.77 -8.57
N PHE A 101 -20.03 -12.16 -7.58
CA PHE A 101 -19.82 -12.51 -6.17
C PHE A 101 -21.14 -12.81 -5.45
N PRO A 102 -21.78 -13.96 -5.75
CA PRO A 102 -23.06 -14.32 -5.14
C PRO A 102 -22.94 -14.43 -3.62
N GLY A 103 -23.95 -13.92 -2.90
CA GLY A 103 -24.00 -14.00 -1.43
C GLY A 103 -23.06 -13.06 -0.69
N ARG A 104 -22.33 -12.16 -1.37
CA ARG A 104 -21.46 -11.17 -0.71
C ARG A 104 -22.30 -10.20 0.13
N ARG A 105 -22.11 -10.25 1.45
CA ARG A 105 -22.73 -9.29 2.39
C ARG A 105 -22.05 -7.94 2.31
N ARG A 106 -22.84 -6.87 2.14
CA ARG A 106 -22.37 -5.49 2.22
C ARG A 106 -22.44 -4.99 3.66
N TYR A 107 -21.29 -4.61 4.21
CA TYR A 107 -21.21 -4.02 5.54
C TYR A 107 -20.90 -2.54 5.44
N SER A 108 -21.29 -1.76 6.44
CA SER A 108 -20.85 -0.36 6.57
C SER A 108 -19.33 -0.30 6.84
N PRO A 109 -18.65 0.79 6.43
CA PRO A 109 -17.24 0.97 6.74
C PRO A 109 -16.97 0.86 8.25
N PRO A 110 -15.93 0.12 8.68
CA PRO A 110 -15.52 0.06 10.08
C PRO A 110 -15.37 1.45 10.68
N ARG A 111 -15.68 1.58 11.97
CA ARG A 111 -15.49 2.84 12.69
C ARG A 111 -13.99 3.10 12.86
N LEU A 112 -13.60 4.36 12.74
CA LEU A 112 -12.21 4.83 12.89
C LEU A 112 -12.18 5.93 13.96
N PRO A 113 -12.55 5.64 15.22
CA PRO A 113 -12.80 6.67 16.24
C PRO A 113 -11.55 7.47 16.59
N ALA A 114 -10.37 6.90 16.39
CA ALA A 114 -9.09 7.53 16.69
C ALA A 114 -8.62 8.46 15.55
N LEU A 115 -9.28 8.42 14.38
CA LEU A 115 -8.93 9.24 13.22
C LEU A 115 -9.87 10.44 13.11
N ALA A 116 -9.31 11.63 12.95
CA ALA A 116 -10.07 12.81 12.59
C ALA A 116 -10.44 12.74 11.09
N LEU A 117 -11.72 12.52 10.81
CA LEU A 117 -12.27 12.43 9.45
C LEU A 117 -13.42 13.42 9.30
N GLU A 118 -13.44 14.13 8.18
CA GLU A 118 -14.56 14.99 7.82
C GLU A 118 -15.85 14.18 7.60
N PRO A 119 -17.03 14.75 7.93
CA PRO A 119 -18.32 14.12 7.62
C PRO A 119 -18.40 13.66 6.16
N GLY A 120 -18.96 12.47 5.92
CA GLY A 120 -19.05 11.88 4.57
C GLY A 120 -17.75 11.24 4.04
N SER A 121 -16.59 11.48 4.65
CA SER A 121 -15.29 11.00 4.14
C SER A 121 -14.96 9.55 4.53
N ARG A 122 -15.82 8.88 5.31
CA ARG A 122 -15.57 7.54 5.87
C ARG A 122 -15.46 6.43 4.84
N GLY A 123 -15.98 6.65 3.62
CA GLY A 123 -15.83 5.73 2.49
C GLY A 123 -14.62 6.04 1.60
N SER A 124 -13.98 7.20 1.77
CA SER A 124 -12.89 7.65 0.90
C SER A 124 -11.55 7.11 1.37
N GLN A 125 -10.91 6.26 0.56
CA GLN A 125 -9.57 5.74 0.83
C GLN A 125 -8.56 6.88 0.99
N GLY A 126 -8.59 7.88 0.11
CA GLY A 126 -7.68 9.02 0.18
C GLY A 126 -7.78 9.82 1.48
N ALA A 127 -9.00 9.98 2.02
CA ALA A 127 -9.25 10.67 3.28
C ALA A 127 -8.79 9.84 4.49
N VAL A 128 -9.10 8.53 4.49
CA VAL A 128 -8.67 7.63 5.57
C VAL A 128 -7.15 7.55 5.63
N LEU A 129 -6.46 7.36 4.50
CA LEU A 129 -5.00 7.31 4.49
C LEU A 129 -4.36 8.66 4.89
N LYS A 130 -5.00 9.79 4.60
CA LYS A 130 -4.58 11.11 5.11
C LYS A 130 -4.60 11.13 6.63
N ALA A 131 -5.73 10.72 7.22
CA ALA A 131 -5.93 10.76 8.66
C ALA A 131 -5.02 9.75 9.38
N VAL A 132 -4.80 8.57 8.80
CA VAL A 132 -3.83 7.58 9.29
C VAL A 132 -2.42 8.17 9.35
N LEU A 133 -1.96 8.75 8.23
CA LEU A 133 -0.62 9.37 8.19
C LEU A 133 -0.51 10.48 9.23
N HIS A 134 -1.49 11.40 9.26
CA HIS A 134 -1.51 12.49 10.22
C HIS A 134 -1.44 11.98 11.67
N ARG A 135 -2.26 10.99 12.03
CA ARG A 135 -2.26 10.40 13.38
C ARG A 135 -0.92 9.78 13.74
N VAL A 136 -0.31 9.01 12.83
CA VAL A 136 1.00 8.40 13.07
C VAL A 136 2.05 9.48 13.31
N LEU A 137 2.10 10.51 12.46
CA LEU A 137 3.00 11.64 12.59
C LEU A 137 2.80 12.41 13.91
N SER A 138 1.55 12.57 14.35
CA SER A 138 1.25 13.14 15.67
C SER A 138 1.72 12.25 16.82
N ILE A 139 1.62 10.91 16.72
CA ILE A 139 2.10 10.02 17.79
C ILE A 139 3.63 10.01 17.86
N THR A 140 4.28 10.03 16.70
CA THR A 140 5.74 9.94 16.58
C THR A 140 6.43 11.30 16.61
N GLN A 141 5.69 12.41 16.64
CA GLN A 141 6.20 13.78 16.74
C GLN A 141 7.21 14.13 15.63
N THR A 142 6.83 13.85 14.37
CA THR A 142 7.65 14.20 13.20
C THR A 142 6.77 14.72 12.06
N PRO A 143 7.26 15.65 11.23
CA PRO A 143 6.54 16.10 10.04
C PRO A 143 6.74 15.18 8.82
N MET A 144 7.62 14.16 8.89
CA MET A 144 7.98 13.35 7.73
C MET A 144 7.38 11.95 7.80
N GLY A 145 6.68 11.54 6.74
CA GLY A 145 6.15 10.19 6.66
C GLY A 145 5.51 9.83 5.34
N ASN A 146 5.19 8.55 5.20
CA ASN A 146 4.53 8.02 4.02
C ASN A 146 3.52 6.91 4.35
N VAL A 147 2.67 6.63 3.37
CA VAL A 147 1.76 5.49 3.34
C VAL A 147 1.99 4.75 2.03
N GLN A 148 2.19 3.43 2.15
CA GLN A 148 2.29 2.52 1.02
C GLN A 148 1.13 1.52 1.09
N LEU A 149 0.50 1.20 -0.04
CA LEU A 149 -0.51 0.15 -0.11
C LEU A 149 0.05 -1.08 -0.80
N LYS A 150 -0.42 -2.26 -0.37
CA LYS A 150 0.00 -3.52 -0.97
C LYS A 150 -0.74 -3.80 -2.27
N ASP A 151 0.02 -3.98 -3.33
CA ASP A 151 -0.42 -4.29 -4.68
C ASP A 151 0.31 -5.57 -5.14
N GLY A 152 -0.41 -6.69 -5.26
CA GLY A 152 0.19 -8.02 -5.38
C GLY A 152 1.26 -8.30 -4.31
N HIS A 153 2.51 -8.47 -4.77
CA HIS A 153 3.70 -8.65 -3.94
C HIS A 153 4.44 -7.33 -3.64
N ARG A 154 4.00 -6.20 -4.18
CA ARG A 154 4.65 -4.89 -4.08
C ARG A 154 3.94 -3.98 -3.10
N LEU A 155 4.67 -2.96 -2.65
CA LEU A 155 4.15 -1.80 -1.97
C LEU A 155 4.22 -0.60 -2.92
N HIS A 156 3.13 0.14 -3.03
CA HIS A 156 3.05 1.35 -3.85
C HIS A 156 2.87 2.57 -2.96
N LEU A 157 3.71 3.60 -3.14
CA LEU A 157 3.61 4.85 -2.41
C LEU A 157 2.34 5.60 -2.82
N THR A 158 1.44 5.80 -1.86
CA THR A 158 0.13 6.43 -2.11
C THR A 158 0.00 7.81 -1.50
N ARG A 159 0.79 8.10 -0.48
CA ARG A 159 0.76 9.37 0.26
C ARG A 159 2.10 9.60 0.94
N HIS A 160 2.50 10.85 1.01
CA HIS A 160 3.66 11.27 1.81
C HIS A 160 3.51 12.73 2.25
N THR A 161 4.36 13.13 3.19
CA THR A 161 4.60 14.52 3.58
C THR A 161 6.01 14.64 4.16
N GLY A 162 6.65 15.79 4.01
CA GLY A 162 8.01 16.04 4.50
C GLY A 162 9.11 15.21 3.82
N LEU A 163 8.83 14.54 2.70
CA LEU A 163 9.79 13.70 1.97
C LEU A 163 10.03 14.30 0.58
N ASN A 164 11.29 14.33 0.15
CA ASN A 164 11.70 14.94 -1.12
C ASN A 164 11.35 14.09 -2.34
N THR A 165 11.44 14.68 -3.53
CA THR A 165 11.09 14.00 -4.80
C THR A 165 11.97 12.77 -5.05
N TYR A 166 13.25 12.82 -4.67
CA TYR A 166 14.14 11.67 -4.85
C TYR A 166 13.63 10.45 -4.08
N PHE A 167 13.29 10.62 -2.81
CA PHE A 167 12.69 9.58 -1.98
C PHE A 167 11.39 9.06 -2.60
N THR A 168 10.50 9.96 -3.02
CA THR A 168 9.17 9.55 -3.49
C THR A 168 9.24 8.79 -4.80
N GLU A 169 10.14 9.18 -5.70
CA GLU A 169 10.39 8.44 -6.95
C GLU A 169 11.11 7.12 -6.66
N PHE A 170 12.11 7.12 -5.77
CA PHE A 170 12.86 5.92 -5.42
C PHE A 170 11.96 4.84 -4.78
N PHE A 171 11.08 5.24 -3.87
CA PHE A 171 10.16 4.34 -3.16
C PHE A 171 8.74 4.32 -3.75
N ALA A 172 8.55 4.82 -4.98
CA ALA A 172 7.25 4.79 -5.65
C ALA A 172 6.69 3.37 -5.72
N PHE A 173 7.53 2.42 -6.13
CA PHE A 173 7.27 0.98 -6.13
C PHE A 173 8.36 0.29 -5.32
N VAL A 174 7.97 -0.44 -4.28
CA VAL A 174 8.86 -1.19 -3.41
C VAL A 174 8.50 -2.66 -3.51
N ASP A 175 9.44 -3.45 -4.02
CA ASP A 175 9.35 -4.89 -3.98
C ASP A 175 9.68 -5.41 -2.57
N ASN A 176 9.15 -6.57 -2.25
CA ASN A 176 8.83 -6.97 -0.87
C ASN A 176 10.03 -7.27 0.04
N ASP A 177 11.27 -7.04 -0.41
CA ASP A 177 12.43 -7.73 0.17
C ASP A 177 13.60 -6.82 0.61
N THR A 178 13.61 -5.51 0.29
CA THR A 178 14.81 -4.66 0.51
C THR A 178 14.64 -3.42 1.40
N THR A 179 13.55 -3.32 2.18
CA THR A 179 13.29 -2.14 3.06
C THR A 179 12.78 -2.51 4.45
N SER A 180 12.86 -1.57 5.42
CA SER A 180 12.25 -1.73 6.74
C SER A 180 10.73 -1.95 6.67
N CYS A 181 10.07 -1.35 5.68
CA CYS A 181 8.65 -1.57 5.37
C CYS A 181 8.38 -3.02 4.95
N ALA A 182 9.27 -3.58 4.13
CA ALA A 182 9.25 -4.98 3.69
C ALA A 182 9.43 -5.95 4.87
N GLN A 183 10.38 -5.67 5.79
CA GLN A 183 10.53 -6.47 7.00
C GLN A 183 9.33 -6.37 7.95
N ALA A 184 8.78 -5.17 8.16
CA ALA A 184 7.58 -4.98 8.96
C ALA A 184 6.38 -5.74 8.37
N ALA A 185 6.27 -5.77 7.04
CA ALA A 185 5.28 -6.57 6.33
C ALA A 185 5.52 -8.07 6.52
N ALA A 186 6.75 -8.56 6.40
CA ALA A 186 7.09 -9.97 6.60
C ALA A 186 6.90 -10.45 8.06
N GLN A 187 7.16 -9.57 9.03
CA GLN A 187 7.12 -9.90 10.45
C GLN A 187 5.74 -9.60 11.09
N HIS A 188 4.82 -8.99 10.33
CA HIS A 188 3.47 -8.62 10.78
C HIS A 188 3.47 -7.77 12.08
N ARG A 189 4.53 -6.98 12.28
CA ARG A 189 4.70 -6.16 13.48
C ARG A 189 5.41 -4.85 13.15
N GLN A 190 5.31 -3.90 14.08
CA GLN A 190 6.01 -2.64 13.98
C GLN A 190 7.54 -2.85 13.98
N VAL A 191 8.24 -2.03 13.20
CA VAL A 191 9.71 -2.07 13.08
C VAL A 191 10.27 -0.66 13.23
N THR A 192 11.26 -0.52 14.10
CA THR A 192 12.03 0.73 14.26
C THR A 192 13.44 0.53 13.71
N VAL A 193 13.84 1.40 12.80
CA VAL A 193 15.24 1.60 12.42
C VAL A 193 15.77 2.82 13.17
N ARG A 194 16.63 2.58 14.16
CA ARG A 194 17.11 3.62 15.09
C ARG A 194 18.10 4.59 14.47
N ASP A 195 18.99 4.12 13.58
CA ASP A 195 19.86 4.98 12.80
C ASP A 195 20.02 4.38 11.39
N VAL A 196 19.54 5.12 10.40
CA VAL A 196 19.61 4.75 8.99
C VAL A 196 21.05 4.64 8.53
N ALA A 197 22.00 5.41 9.07
CA ALA A 197 23.38 5.34 8.59
C ALA A 197 24.06 4.00 8.90
N GLY A 198 23.75 3.39 10.05
CA GLY A 198 24.38 2.14 10.50
C GLY A 198 23.49 0.89 10.41
N ALA A 199 22.26 0.99 9.88
CA ALA A 199 21.35 -0.14 9.89
C ALA A 199 21.58 -1.11 8.72
N ASP A 200 21.84 -2.38 9.01
CA ASP A 200 22.10 -3.44 8.00
C ASP A 200 20.89 -3.80 7.12
N VAL A 201 19.69 -3.31 7.47
CA VAL A 201 18.45 -3.60 6.73
C VAL A 201 18.40 -2.94 5.34
N PHE A 202 19.21 -1.91 5.10
CA PHE A 202 19.18 -1.16 3.85
C PHE A 202 20.34 -1.54 2.94
N ASP A 203 20.03 -1.83 1.68
CA ASP A 203 21.02 -1.69 0.62
C ASP A 203 21.47 -0.22 0.48
N GLU A 204 22.60 -0.01 -0.19
CA GLU A 204 23.24 1.30 -0.24
C GLU A 204 22.38 2.34 -0.98
N ALA A 205 21.65 1.94 -2.02
CA ALA A 205 20.75 2.83 -2.77
C ALA A 205 19.56 3.29 -1.92
N SER A 206 18.95 2.37 -1.17
CA SER A 206 17.86 2.66 -0.23
C SER A 206 18.34 3.54 0.92
N ARG A 207 19.51 3.23 1.49
CA ARG A 207 20.13 4.04 2.54
C ARG A 207 20.36 5.47 2.04
N TYR A 208 20.94 5.61 0.85
CA TYR A 208 21.17 6.90 0.22
C TYR A 208 19.85 7.67 0.03
N ALA A 209 18.83 7.05 -0.56
CA ALA A 209 17.53 7.69 -0.79
C ALA A 209 16.86 8.18 0.51
N ILE A 210 16.95 7.38 1.58
CA ILE A 210 16.41 7.75 2.89
C ILE A 210 17.22 8.91 3.50
N LEU A 211 18.55 8.85 3.50
CA LEU A 211 19.40 9.90 4.06
C LEU A 211 19.26 11.23 3.31
N GLN A 212 19.13 11.20 1.97
CA GLN A 212 18.90 12.39 1.15
C GLN A 212 17.59 13.10 1.48
N SER A 213 16.59 12.37 1.98
CA SER A 213 15.34 12.98 2.46
C SER A 213 15.46 13.70 3.81
N GLY A 214 16.64 13.65 4.45
CA GLY A 214 16.85 14.13 5.81
C GLY A 214 16.48 13.11 6.90
N SER A 215 16.01 11.92 6.50
CA SER A 215 15.61 10.87 7.44
C SER A 215 16.82 10.10 7.99
N ARG A 216 17.08 10.26 9.29
CA ARG A 216 18.08 9.52 10.08
C ARG A 216 17.51 8.32 10.81
N ALA A 217 16.20 8.22 10.97
CA ALA A 217 15.54 7.05 11.55
C ALA A 217 14.15 6.88 10.95
N ALA A 218 13.61 5.67 11.05
CA ALA A 218 12.27 5.37 10.55
C ALA A 218 11.53 4.40 11.48
N HIS A 219 10.21 4.55 11.53
CA HIS A 219 9.34 3.60 12.21
C HIS A 219 8.14 3.25 11.35
N SER A 220 7.97 1.96 11.10
CA SER A 220 7.01 1.39 10.15
C SER A 220 5.95 0.59 10.89
N VAL A 221 4.68 0.88 10.62
CA VAL A 221 3.50 0.26 11.23
C VAL A 221 2.66 -0.45 10.16
N PRO A 222 2.50 -1.80 10.22
CA PRO A 222 1.71 -2.52 9.25
C PRO A 222 0.21 -2.24 9.39
N LEU A 223 -0.45 -2.04 8.25
CA LEU A 223 -1.89 -1.89 8.17
C LEU A 223 -2.52 -3.29 8.02
N THR A 224 -2.92 -3.90 9.13
CA THR A 224 -3.30 -5.33 9.17
C THR A 224 -4.81 -5.55 9.20
N SER A 225 -5.30 -6.48 8.38
CA SER A 225 -6.69 -6.93 8.41
C SER A 225 -6.98 -7.74 9.69
N SER A 226 -8.27 -8.00 9.97
CA SER A 226 -8.66 -8.88 11.09
C SER A 226 -8.14 -10.32 10.96
N ARG A 227 -7.79 -10.76 9.74
CA ARG A 227 -7.17 -12.07 9.48
C ARG A 227 -5.64 -12.02 9.50
N GLY A 228 -5.04 -10.91 9.91
CA GLY A 228 -3.60 -10.74 9.98
C GLY A 228 -2.91 -10.43 8.65
N ALA A 229 -3.62 -10.40 7.52
CA ALA A 229 -3.04 -10.01 6.24
C ALA A 229 -2.63 -8.53 6.23
N VAL A 230 -1.41 -8.24 5.78
CA VAL A 230 -0.90 -6.87 5.59
C VAL A 230 -1.51 -6.26 4.33
N MET A 231 -2.25 -5.17 4.50
CA MET A 231 -2.91 -4.42 3.43
C MET A 231 -2.05 -3.22 2.95
N GLY A 232 -1.03 -2.86 3.72
CA GLY A 232 -0.15 -1.72 3.45
C GLY A 232 0.73 -1.39 4.64
N MET A 233 1.40 -0.24 4.56
CA MET A 233 2.34 0.27 5.53
C MET A 233 2.12 1.77 5.76
N VAL A 234 2.29 2.23 6.99
CA VAL A 234 2.49 3.65 7.29
C VAL A 234 3.81 3.82 8.03
N SER A 235 4.64 4.75 7.57
CA SER A 235 5.98 4.97 8.10
C SER A 235 6.17 6.42 8.52
N SER A 236 6.76 6.61 9.68
CA SER A 236 7.29 7.89 10.14
C SER A 236 8.79 7.94 9.91
N HIS A 237 9.32 9.10 9.54
CA HIS A 237 10.72 9.37 9.28
C HIS A 237 11.20 10.50 10.19
N HIS A 238 12.45 10.46 10.64
CA HIS A 238 12.93 11.34 11.71
C HIS A 238 14.28 11.94 11.36
N GLU A 239 14.47 13.23 11.62
CA GLU A 239 15.72 13.95 11.33
C GLU A 239 16.90 13.51 12.22
N ARG A 240 16.63 12.78 13.29
CA ARG A 240 17.62 12.30 14.26
C ARG A 240 17.44 10.80 14.51
N PRO A 241 18.52 10.10 14.93
CA PRO A 241 18.39 8.74 15.43
C PRO A 241 17.35 8.61 16.55
N LEU A 242 16.61 7.51 16.57
CA LEU A 242 15.60 7.21 17.58
C LEU A 242 16.17 6.36 18.71
N THR A 243 15.80 6.66 19.96
CA THR A 243 16.12 5.84 21.12
C THR A 243 15.10 4.71 21.31
N ALA A 244 13.85 5.03 21.68
CA ALA A 244 12.72 4.11 21.74
C ALA A 244 11.40 4.87 21.87
N PHE A 245 10.30 4.26 21.41
CA PHE A 245 8.95 4.77 21.71
C PHE A 245 8.45 4.22 23.05
N SER A 246 7.65 5.01 23.76
CA SER A 246 6.96 4.53 24.95
C SER A 246 5.95 3.42 24.62
N THR A 247 5.61 2.59 25.60
CA THR A 247 4.59 1.54 25.44
C THR A 247 3.24 2.10 24.98
N ALA A 248 2.86 3.28 25.48
CA ALA A 248 1.62 3.95 25.08
C ALA A 248 1.65 4.39 23.59
N GLN A 249 2.78 4.92 23.12
CA GLN A 249 2.96 5.27 21.71
C GLN A 249 2.88 4.03 20.81
N LEU A 250 3.62 2.96 21.14
CA LEU A 250 3.60 1.70 20.38
C LEU A 250 2.19 1.08 20.32
N ALA A 251 1.44 1.13 21.42
CA ALA A 251 0.05 0.67 21.46
C ALA A 251 -0.87 1.53 20.58
N ALA A 252 -0.73 2.86 20.63
CA ALA A 252 -1.51 3.78 19.79
C ALA A 252 -1.20 3.61 18.29
N LEU A 253 0.06 3.35 17.94
CA LEU A 253 0.50 3.03 16.59
C LEU A 253 -0.08 1.70 16.13
N GLN A 254 0.02 0.64 16.96
CA GLN A 254 -0.56 -0.67 16.66
C GLN A 254 -2.06 -0.58 16.39
N GLN A 255 -2.79 0.16 17.23
CA GLN A 255 -4.21 0.35 17.10
C GLN A 255 -4.53 1.08 15.79
N THR A 256 -3.76 2.12 15.45
CA THR A 256 -3.91 2.87 14.20
C THR A 256 -3.72 1.96 12.98
N GLY A 257 -2.68 1.12 12.98
CA GLY A 257 -2.44 0.15 11.90
C GLY A 257 -3.55 -0.90 11.79
N THR A 258 -4.05 -1.40 12.92
CA THR A 258 -5.13 -2.40 12.97
C THR A 258 -6.46 -1.83 12.45
N ASP A 259 -6.83 -0.63 12.88
CA ASP A 259 -8.07 0.03 12.45
C ASP A 259 -8.04 0.37 10.96
N ALA A 260 -6.94 0.94 10.50
CA ALA A 260 -6.72 1.22 9.08
C ALA A 260 -6.71 -0.05 8.22
N GLY A 261 -6.04 -1.11 8.67
CA GLY A 261 -5.99 -2.38 7.95
C GLY A 261 -7.35 -3.09 7.87
N ARG A 262 -8.17 -3.03 8.93
CA ARG A 262 -9.57 -3.49 8.89
C ARG A 262 -10.39 -2.68 7.90
N TRP A 263 -10.22 -1.35 7.89
CA TRP A 263 -10.90 -0.48 6.94
C TRP A 263 -10.47 -0.76 5.50
N LEU A 264 -9.18 -0.94 5.23
CA LEU A 264 -8.67 -1.30 3.91
C LEU A 264 -9.18 -2.66 3.44
N SER A 265 -9.26 -3.63 4.36
CA SER A 265 -9.87 -4.93 4.08
C SER A 265 -11.35 -4.79 3.72
N TRP A 266 -12.11 -3.96 4.45
CA TRP A 266 -13.49 -3.65 4.09
C TRP A 266 -13.60 -2.97 2.71
N HIS A 267 -12.75 -1.98 2.43
CA HIS A 267 -12.73 -1.25 1.17
C HIS A 267 -12.46 -2.18 0.00
N TRP A 268 -11.47 -3.08 0.12
CA TRP A 268 -11.21 -4.12 -0.86
C TRP A 268 -12.44 -5.01 -1.06
N ASN A 269 -12.93 -5.63 0.00
CA ASN A 269 -14.01 -6.62 -0.06
C ASN A 269 -15.40 -6.03 -0.37
N THR A 270 -15.55 -4.71 -0.42
CA THR A 270 -16.83 -4.04 -0.70
C THR A 270 -16.71 -3.16 -1.92
N VAL A 271 -15.95 -2.06 -1.82
CA VAL A 271 -15.88 -1.03 -2.88
C VAL A 271 -15.15 -1.55 -4.11
N VAL A 272 -14.00 -2.21 -3.94
CA VAL A 272 -13.22 -2.74 -5.09
C VAL A 272 -13.95 -3.91 -5.74
N LEU A 273 -14.55 -4.82 -4.96
CA LEU A 273 -15.32 -5.92 -5.53
C LEU A 273 -16.64 -5.46 -6.19
N ASP A 274 -17.31 -4.42 -5.68
CA ASP A 274 -18.46 -3.80 -6.38
C ASP A 274 -18.01 -3.17 -7.71
N ALA A 275 -16.83 -2.55 -7.75
CA ALA A 275 -16.24 -2.03 -8.98
C ALA A 275 -15.93 -3.14 -9.99
N LEU A 276 -15.35 -4.26 -9.55
CA LEU A 276 -15.14 -5.45 -10.39
C LEU A 276 -16.46 -6.01 -10.94
N GLU A 277 -17.50 -6.09 -10.11
CA GLU A 277 -18.82 -6.56 -10.55
C GLU A 277 -19.46 -5.61 -11.59
N ARG A 278 -19.29 -4.30 -11.41
CA ARG A 278 -19.70 -3.31 -12.43
C ARG A 278 -18.91 -3.49 -13.72
N LEU A 279 -17.60 -3.69 -13.62
CA LEU A 279 -16.73 -3.92 -14.76
C LEU A 279 -17.22 -5.13 -15.56
N HIS A 280 -17.45 -6.25 -14.90
CA HIS A 280 -17.99 -7.47 -15.50
C HIS A 280 -19.35 -7.23 -16.18
N THR A 281 -20.30 -6.63 -15.46
CA THR A 281 -21.64 -6.34 -15.98
C THR A 281 -21.60 -5.43 -17.21
N THR A 282 -20.66 -4.48 -17.25
CA THR A 282 -20.51 -3.54 -18.36
C THR A 282 -19.89 -4.25 -19.57
N ALA A 283 -18.89 -5.11 -19.35
CA ALA A 283 -18.26 -5.88 -20.41
C ALA A 283 -19.25 -6.85 -21.09
N ILE A 284 -20.00 -7.65 -20.32
CA ILE A 284 -20.95 -8.62 -20.89
C ILE A 284 -22.12 -7.96 -21.63
N ARG A 285 -22.53 -6.74 -21.22
CA ARG A 285 -23.58 -5.98 -21.92
C ARG A 285 -23.15 -5.43 -23.26
N ARG A 286 -21.85 -5.34 -23.54
CA ARG A 286 -21.32 -4.90 -24.83
C ARG A 286 -21.19 -6.04 -25.84
N LEU A 287 -21.20 -7.29 -25.36
CA LEU A 287 -21.13 -8.50 -26.18
C LEU A 287 -22.49 -8.94 -26.74
N HIS A 288 -23.58 -8.38 -26.22
CA HIS A 288 -24.96 -8.61 -26.65
C HIS A 288 -25.54 -7.33 -27.22
#